data_AF-A0A3M1N450-F1
#
_entry.id   AF-A0A3M1N450-F1
#
_cell.length_a   1.000
_cell.length_b   1.000
_cell.length_c   1.000
_cell.angle_alpha   90.00
_cell.angle_beta   90.00
_cell.angle_gamma   90.00
#
_symmetry.space_group_name_H-M   'P 1'
#
loop_
_entity.id
_entity.type
_entity.pdbx_description
1 polymer ?
#
loop_
_entity_poly.entity_id
_entity_poly.type
_entity_poly.pdbx_seq_one_letter_code
_entity_poly.pdbx_strand_id
1 'polypeptide(L)'
;MDAIVTAGGVPQPGEPLYEATQGQPKALVDVAGKPMIQWVLDALNDARHVDHIVLVGLDAEAPITSEKPVTFMPSQGHMVDNILAGADRILQRDASTEYALIVSSDIPAITGEMVDWLAQQVLAAQVDACYTIIQKHVMEARFPGSRRSYTHLKDMTVCGGDINAFRLSLAHSNTEFWDKVIESRKNVFKQAALVGYDTLLLLLLRQLSLDAAIRRVCNRLNLTGKALVSPYAEMGMDVDKPFQLEILRAD
;
A
#
# COMPACT_ATOMS: atom_id res chain seq x y z
N MET A 1 -13.87 -9.54 3.66
CA MET A 1 -12.41 -9.54 3.87
C MET A 1 -12.04 -8.39 4.78
N ASP A 2 -10.85 -8.44 5.38
CA ASP A 2 -10.41 -7.39 6.31
C ASP A 2 -9.38 -6.47 5.64
N ALA A 3 -9.30 -5.23 6.13
CA ALA A 3 -8.33 -4.24 5.68
C ALA A 3 -7.39 -3.85 6.81
N ILE A 4 -6.09 -3.81 6.53
CA ILE A 4 -5.05 -3.29 7.41
C ILE A 4 -4.64 -1.92 6.89
N VAL A 5 -4.91 -0.87 7.68
CA VAL A 5 -4.55 0.51 7.35
C VAL A 5 -3.30 0.91 8.11
N THR A 6 -2.23 1.26 7.39
CA THR A 6 -0.98 1.72 8.01
C THR A 6 -0.94 3.25 8.12
N ALA A 7 -0.91 3.76 9.35
CA ALA A 7 -1.05 5.19 9.65
C ALA A 7 0.02 5.76 10.60
N GLY A 8 1.09 5.00 10.87
CA GLY A 8 2.13 5.38 11.83
C GLY A 8 3.19 6.39 11.35
N GLY A 9 3.01 7.03 10.19
CA GLY A 9 4.00 7.96 9.63
C GLY A 9 3.93 9.34 10.31
N VAL A 10 5.03 9.76 10.93
CA VAL A 10 5.16 11.09 11.56
C VAL A 10 6.37 11.82 10.95
N PRO A 11 6.14 12.82 10.07
CA PRO A 11 7.22 13.59 9.48
C PRO A 11 8.05 14.31 10.54
N GLN A 12 9.37 14.33 10.36
CA GLN A 12 10.34 14.99 11.24
C GLN A 12 10.73 16.38 10.69
N PRO A 13 11.29 17.29 11.51
CA PRO A 13 11.77 18.59 11.03
C PRO A 13 12.70 18.47 9.82
N GLY A 14 12.37 19.16 8.72
CA GLY A 14 13.11 19.11 7.46
C GLY A 14 12.66 18.03 6.48
N GLU A 15 11.76 17.13 6.89
CA GLU A 15 11.11 16.18 5.99
C GLU A 15 9.93 16.82 5.25
N PRO A 16 9.57 16.32 4.06
CA PRO A 16 8.35 16.73 3.37
C PRO A 16 7.12 16.67 4.29
N LEU A 17 6.21 17.63 4.12
CA LEU A 17 4.94 17.74 4.86
C LEU A 17 5.07 18.06 6.36
N TYR A 18 6.28 18.19 6.92
CA TYR A 18 6.45 18.61 8.32
C TYR A 18 5.76 19.95 8.62
N GLU A 19 5.82 20.92 7.71
CA GLU A 19 5.14 22.21 7.87
C GLU A 19 3.61 22.06 7.92
N ALA A 20 3.06 21.05 7.23
CA ALA A 20 1.63 20.78 7.24
C ALA A 20 1.19 19.94 8.45
N THR A 21 2.06 19.05 8.95
CA THR A 21 1.76 18.19 10.10
C THR A 21 2.11 18.81 11.45
N GLN A 22 3.09 19.71 11.51
CA GLN A 22 3.66 20.25 12.74
C GLN A 22 4.08 19.14 13.73
N GLY A 23 4.62 18.03 13.20
CA GLY A 23 5.03 16.85 13.99
C GLY A 23 3.88 15.93 14.42
N GLN A 24 2.66 16.16 13.93
CA GLN A 24 1.54 15.23 14.07
C GLN A 24 1.61 14.10 13.03
N PRO A 25 0.85 13.01 13.21
CA PRO A 25 0.75 11.96 12.20
C PRO A 25 0.32 12.50 10.83
N LYS A 26 1.04 12.10 9.78
CA LYS A 26 0.76 12.45 8.37
C LYS A 26 -0.68 12.11 7.97
N ALA A 27 -1.18 10.99 8.46
CA ALA A 27 -2.54 10.51 8.24
C ALA A 27 -3.63 11.51 8.69
N LEU A 28 -3.31 12.45 9.57
CA LEU A 28 -4.25 13.45 10.11
C LEU A 28 -4.17 14.82 9.44
N VAL A 29 -3.28 15.00 8.44
CA VAL A 29 -3.23 16.26 7.69
C VAL A 29 -4.58 16.52 7.03
N ASP A 30 -5.03 17.77 7.10
CA ASP A 30 -6.28 18.17 6.47
C ASP A 30 -6.18 18.08 4.93
N VAL A 31 -7.12 17.34 4.35
CA VAL A 31 -7.38 17.26 2.92
C VAL A 31 -8.86 17.60 2.72
N ALA A 32 -9.13 18.75 2.13
CA ALA A 32 -10.48 19.24 1.82
C ALA A 32 -11.43 19.21 3.04
N GLY A 33 -10.95 19.62 4.22
CA GLY A 33 -11.77 19.76 5.43
C GLY A 33 -11.95 18.48 6.25
N LYS A 34 -11.28 17.38 5.88
CA LYS A 34 -11.25 16.13 6.65
C LYS A 34 -9.81 15.68 6.89
N PRO A 35 -9.52 14.94 7.99
CA PRO A 35 -8.25 14.22 8.12
C PRO A 35 -8.02 13.31 6.91
N MET A 36 -6.81 13.28 6.35
CA MET A 36 -6.49 12.51 5.13
C MET A 36 -6.95 11.05 5.20
N ILE A 37 -6.71 10.38 6.32
CA ILE A 37 -7.13 9.00 6.54
C ILE A 37 -8.65 8.83 6.59
N GLN A 38 -9.42 9.87 6.91
CA GLN A 38 -10.87 9.79 6.92
C GLN A 38 -11.41 9.45 5.53
N TRP A 39 -10.80 9.98 4.46
CA TRP A 39 -11.18 9.63 3.09
C TRP A 39 -10.91 8.14 2.77
N VAL A 40 -9.80 7.60 3.29
CA VAL A 40 -9.48 6.17 3.17
C VAL A 40 -10.49 5.32 3.95
N LEU A 41 -10.88 5.75 5.16
CA LEU A 41 -11.89 5.05 5.96
C LEU A 41 -13.27 5.12 5.30
N ASP A 42 -13.66 6.26 4.75
CA ASP A 42 -14.91 6.44 4.00
C ASP A 42 -14.96 5.45 2.82
N ALA A 43 -13.87 5.34 2.05
CA ALA A 43 -13.76 4.36 0.96
C ALA A 43 -13.86 2.91 1.45
N LEU A 44 -13.23 2.57 2.57
CA LEU A 44 -13.32 1.24 3.15
C LEU A 44 -14.72 0.94 3.72
N ASN A 45 -15.43 1.95 4.22
CA ASN A 45 -16.81 1.83 4.67
C ASN A 45 -17.76 1.58 3.49
N ASP A 46 -17.56 2.28 2.37
CA ASP A 46 -18.36 2.12 1.15
C ASP A 46 -18.09 0.79 0.43
N ALA A 47 -16.92 0.18 0.61
CA ALA A 47 -16.55 -1.07 -0.06
C ALA A 47 -17.35 -2.27 0.46
N ARG A 48 -18.08 -2.99 -0.39
CA ARG A 48 -18.92 -4.12 0.04
C ARG A 48 -18.13 -5.33 0.52
N HIS A 49 -16.90 -5.50 0.03
CA HIS A 49 -16.08 -6.65 0.39
C HIS A 49 -15.28 -6.46 1.67
N VAL A 50 -15.25 -5.25 2.25
CA VAL A 50 -14.53 -4.99 3.51
C VAL A 50 -15.48 -5.10 4.69
N ASP A 51 -15.16 -5.94 5.65
CA ASP A 51 -16.00 -6.16 6.83
C ASP A 51 -15.44 -5.48 8.08
N HIS A 52 -14.12 -5.55 8.28
CA HIS A 52 -13.43 -5.00 9.44
C HIS A 52 -12.15 -4.27 9.03
N ILE A 53 -11.81 -3.24 9.81
CA ILE A 53 -10.61 -2.43 9.60
C ILE A 53 -9.69 -2.59 10.80
N VAL A 54 -8.43 -2.92 10.56
CA VAL A 54 -7.36 -2.88 11.55
C VAL A 54 -6.48 -1.68 11.24
N LEU A 55 -6.54 -0.66 12.09
CA LEU A 55 -5.80 0.58 11.93
C LEU A 55 -4.56 0.54 12.82
N VAL A 56 -3.38 0.57 12.19
CA VAL A 56 -2.09 0.47 12.90
C VAL A 56 -1.36 1.80 12.84
N GLY A 57 -1.08 2.38 14.01
CA GLY A 57 -0.24 3.58 14.15
C GLY A 57 -0.98 4.89 14.37
N LEU A 58 -2.30 4.87 14.62
CA LEU A 58 -3.02 5.99 15.24
C LEU A 58 -3.71 5.53 16.52
N ASP A 59 -3.90 6.47 17.43
CA ASP A 59 -4.68 6.27 18.66
C ASP A 59 -6.18 6.17 18.33
N ALA A 60 -6.92 5.44 19.17
CA ALA A 60 -8.39 5.38 19.13
C ALA A 60 -9.05 6.74 19.42
N GLU A 61 -8.33 7.65 20.07
CA GLU A 61 -8.77 9.04 20.31
C GLU A 61 -8.59 9.97 19.10
N ALA A 62 -8.00 9.48 17.99
CA ALA A 62 -7.86 10.27 16.78
C ALA A 62 -9.24 10.76 16.27
N PRO A 63 -9.34 11.98 15.71
CA PRO A 63 -10.60 12.60 15.30
C PRO A 63 -11.12 12.01 13.98
N ILE A 64 -11.36 10.71 13.96
CA ILE A 64 -11.79 9.92 12.80
C ILE A 64 -13.01 9.09 13.17
N THR A 65 -13.84 8.80 12.19
CA THR A 65 -15.05 7.99 12.35
C THR A 65 -15.08 6.86 11.34
N SER A 66 -15.78 5.79 11.69
CA SER A 66 -15.98 4.65 10.80
C SER A 66 -17.31 3.99 11.10
N GLU A 67 -18.06 3.67 10.04
CA GLU A 67 -19.32 2.92 10.15
C GLU A 67 -19.07 1.43 10.40
N LYS A 68 -17.93 0.92 9.89
CA LYS A 68 -17.49 -0.46 10.13
C LYS A 68 -16.64 -0.58 11.39
N PRO A 69 -16.61 -1.77 12.02
CA PRO A 69 -15.76 -2.02 13.18
C PRO A 69 -14.28 -1.74 12.88
N VAL A 70 -13.66 -0.91 13.74
CA VAL A 70 -12.22 -0.59 13.68
C VAL A 70 -11.52 -1.15 14.91
N THR A 71 -10.42 -1.88 14.69
CA THR A 71 -9.47 -2.25 15.73
C THR A 71 -8.25 -1.36 15.63
N PHE A 72 -8.01 -0.55 16.66
CA PHE A 72 -6.82 0.29 16.76
C PHE A 72 -5.65 -0.50 17.34
N MET A 73 -4.48 -0.32 16.75
CA MET A 73 -3.23 -0.91 17.20
C MET A 73 -2.12 0.14 17.24
N PRO A 74 -1.23 0.10 18.26
CA PRO A 74 -0.08 0.99 18.28
C PRO A 74 0.87 0.70 17.11
N SER A 75 1.65 1.70 16.74
CA SER A 75 2.73 1.52 15.76
C SER A 75 3.76 0.52 16.28
N GLN A 76 4.18 -0.39 15.42
CA GLN A 76 5.28 -1.33 15.62
C GLN A 76 6.63 -0.76 15.15
N GLY A 77 6.66 0.52 14.75
CA GLY A 77 7.87 1.25 14.35
C GLY A 77 8.24 1.14 12.87
N HIS A 78 7.87 0.04 12.19
CA HIS A 78 8.09 -0.12 10.76
C HIS A 78 6.84 -0.61 10.02
N MET A 79 6.75 -0.27 8.73
CA MET A 79 5.58 -0.57 7.90
C MET A 79 5.27 -2.07 7.78
N VAL A 80 6.30 -2.92 7.60
CA VAL A 80 6.10 -4.37 7.51
C VAL A 80 5.64 -4.95 8.86
N ASP A 81 6.26 -4.51 9.95
CA ASP A 81 5.88 -4.95 11.30
C ASP A 81 4.43 -4.53 11.63
N ASN A 82 4.00 -3.35 11.18
CA ASN A 82 2.60 -2.91 11.28
C ASN A 82 1.66 -3.85 10.50
N ILE A 83 2.02 -4.24 9.29
CA ILE A 83 1.23 -5.16 8.46
C ILE A 83 1.13 -6.53 9.13
N LEU A 84 2.24 -7.07 9.63
CA LEU A 84 2.28 -8.37 10.30
C LEU A 84 1.45 -8.36 11.59
N ALA A 85 1.60 -7.35 12.44
CA ALA A 85 0.78 -7.22 13.64
C ALA A 85 -0.71 -7.09 13.32
N GLY A 86 -1.06 -6.36 12.25
CA GLY A 86 -2.43 -6.29 11.76
C GLY A 86 -2.97 -7.63 11.27
N ALA A 87 -2.14 -8.42 10.56
CA ALA A 87 -2.47 -9.75 10.10
C ALA A 87 -2.76 -10.71 11.27
N ASP A 88 -1.88 -10.70 12.26
CA ASP A 88 -2.02 -11.51 13.48
C ASP A 88 -3.33 -11.15 14.20
N ARG A 89 -3.65 -9.85 14.26
CA ARG A 89 -4.88 -9.38 14.90
C ARG A 89 -6.13 -9.84 14.17
N ILE A 90 -6.11 -9.85 12.83
CA ILE A 90 -7.18 -10.40 12.00
C ILE A 90 -7.35 -11.90 12.30
N LEU A 91 -6.27 -12.67 12.28
CA LEU A 91 -6.30 -14.11 12.50
C LEU A 91 -6.74 -14.49 13.92
N GLN A 92 -6.42 -13.67 14.92
CA GLN A 92 -6.93 -13.84 16.29
C GLN A 92 -8.45 -13.63 16.38
N ARG A 93 -9.00 -12.73 15.57
CA ARG A 93 -10.44 -12.45 15.52
C ARG A 93 -11.18 -13.53 14.73
N ASP A 94 -10.66 -13.87 13.56
CA ASP A 94 -11.22 -14.86 12.65
C ASP A 94 -10.10 -15.58 11.89
N ALA A 95 -9.75 -16.77 12.39
CA ALA A 95 -8.73 -17.63 11.81
C ALA A 95 -9.13 -18.22 10.44
N SER A 96 -10.38 -18.08 10.02
CA SER A 96 -10.84 -18.51 8.69
C SER A 96 -10.58 -17.46 7.61
N THR A 97 -10.19 -16.24 7.99
CA THR A 97 -9.87 -15.17 7.03
C THR A 97 -8.66 -15.56 6.20
N GLU A 98 -8.84 -15.62 4.88
CA GLU A 98 -7.79 -16.05 3.96
C GLU A 98 -6.90 -14.89 3.50
N TYR A 99 -7.52 -13.72 3.29
CA TYR A 99 -6.91 -12.55 2.65
C TYR A 99 -7.15 -11.28 3.45
N ALA A 100 -6.17 -10.39 3.43
CA ALA A 100 -6.32 -9.01 3.89
C ALA A 100 -5.84 -8.02 2.83
N LEU A 101 -6.53 -6.87 2.76
CA LEU A 101 -6.05 -5.70 2.05
C LEU A 101 -5.02 -4.96 2.91
N ILE A 102 -3.97 -4.44 2.29
CA ILE A 102 -3.02 -3.51 2.90
C ILE A 102 -3.29 -2.16 2.26
N VAL A 103 -3.65 -1.17 3.06
CA VAL A 103 -4.07 0.14 2.58
C VAL A 103 -3.22 1.21 3.24
N SER A 104 -2.59 2.07 2.44
CA SER A 104 -1.94 3.26 2.99
C SER A 104 -2.97 4.29 3.45
N SER A 105 -2.63 5.05 4.48
CA SER A 105 -3.51 6.10 5.03
C SER A 105 -3.47 7.42 4.24
N ASP A 106 -2.64 7.50 3.20
CA ASP A 106 -2.30 8.74 2.50
C ASP A 106 -2.70 8.78 1.02
N ILE A 107 -3.69 7.96 0.64
CA ILE A 107 -4.31 7.91 -0.69
C ILE A 107 -5.77 8.41 -0.63
N PRO A 108 -6.02 9.68 -0.29
CA PRO A 108 -7.38 10.17 0.01
C PRO A 108 -8.33 10.16 -1.19
N ALA A 109 -7.84 9.95 -2.42
CA ALA A 109 -8.69 9.90 -3.62
C ALA A 109 -9.36 8.52 -3.85
N ILE A 110 -9.02 7.48 -3.08
CA ILE A 110 -9.64 6.17 -3.30
C ILE A 110 -11.13 6.17 -2.99
N THR A 111 -11.87 5.24 -3.59
CA THR A 111 -13.31 5.06 -3.38
C THR A 111 -13.64 3.60 -3.07
N GLY A 112 -14.84 3.35 -2.54
CA GLY A 112 -15.30 1.98 -2.25
C GLY A 112 -15.36 1.08 -3.48
N GLU A 113 -15.67 1.61 -4.67
CA GLU A 113 -15.64 0.86 -5.93
C GLU A 113 -14.23 0.35 -6.26
N MET A 114 -13.22 1.18 -6.05
CA MET A 114 -11.81 0.84 -6.29
C MET A 114 -11.35 -0.27 -5.34
N VAL A 115 -11.71 -0.16 -4.06
CA VAL A 115 -11.42 -1.20 -3.05
C VAL A 115 -12.12 -2.51 -3.42
N ASP A 116 -13.40 -2.47 -3.81
CA ASP A 116 -14.16 -3.62 -4.27
C ASP A 116 -13.55 -4.27 -5.52
N TRP A 117 -13.08 -3.47 -6.46
CA TRP A 117 -12.37 -3.96 -7.64
C TRP A 117 -11.14 -4.76 -7.24
N LEU A 118 -10.30 -4.24 -6.34
CA LEU A 118 -9.11 -4.95 -5.87
C LEU A 118 -9.51 -6.24 -5.16
N ALA A 119 -10.48 -6.19 -4.25
CA ALA A 119 -10.99 -7.35 -3.55
C ALA A 119 -11.41 -8.47 -4.51
N GLN A 120 -12.15 -8.14 -5.56
CA GLN A 120 -12.56 -9.10 -6.59
C GLN A 120 -11.38 -9.66 -7.38
N GLN A 121 -10.39 -8.83 -7.74
CA GLN A 121 -9.18 -9.30 -8.42
C GLN A 121 -8.37 -10.28 -7.57
N VAL A 122 -8.28 -10.03 -6.27
CA VAL A 122 -7.56 -10.89 -5.31
C VAL A 122 -8.25 -12.24 -5.20
N LEU A 123 -9.56 -12.25 -5.00
CA LEU A 123 -10.37 -13.47 -4.91
C LEU A 123 -10.32 -14.28 -6.21
N ALA A 124 -10.29 -13.62 -7.36
CA ALA A 124 -10.17 -14.29 -8.66
C ALA A 124 -8.76 -14.83 -8.93
N ALA A 125 -7.71 -14.16 -8.43
CA ALA A 125 -6.33 -14.57 -8.67
C ALA A 125 -5.90 -15.78 -7.82
N GLN A 126 -6.41 -15.88 -6.58
CA GLN A 126 -6.06 -16.95 -5.63
C GLN A 126 -4.55 -17.16 -5.40
N VAL A 127 -3.76 -16.09 -5.51
CA VAL A 127 -2.30 -16.09 -5.25
C VAL A 127 -1.98 -15.63 -3.82
N ASP A 128 -0.74 -15.76 -3.38
CA ASP A 128 -0.34 -15.37 -2.03
C ASP A 128 -0.17 -13.85 -1.87
N ALA A 129 0.26 -13.14 -2.92
CA ALA A 129 0.41 -11.67 -2.89
C ALA A 129 -0.09 -11.00 -4.18
N CYS A 130 -0.89 -9.96 -4.04
CA CYS A 130 -1.33 -9.09 -5.13
C CYS A 130 -0.76 -7.68 -4.93
N TYR A 131 0.01 -7.21 -5.92
CA TYR A 131 0.60 -5.87 -5.91
C TYR A 131 -0.05 -5.01 -6.99
N THR A 132 -0.61 -3.86 -6.64
CA THR A 132 -1.22 -2.96 -7.62
C THR A 132 -0.16 -2.11 -8.31
N ILE A 133 -0.31 -1.94 -9.61
CA ILE A 133 0.53 -1.06 -10.42
C ILE A 133 -0.36 -0.22 -11.33
N ILE A 134 0.02 1.04 -11.54
CA ILE A 134 -0.72 1.99 -12.36
C ILE A 134 0.15 2.34 -13.56
N GLN A 135 -0.42 2.31 -14.76
CA GLN A 135 0.30 2.76 -15.95
C GLN A 135 0.48 4.27 -15.95
N LYS A 136 1.63 4.75 -16.42
CA LYS A 136 1.97 6.18 -16.45
C LYS A 136 0.87 7.02 -17.10
N HIS A 137 0.29 6.56 -18.21
CA HIS A 137 -0.74 7.32 -18.91
C HIS A 137 -2.04 7.43 -18.11
N VAL A 138 -2.41 6.41 -17.31
CA VAL A 138 -3.57 6.44 -16.41
C VAL A 138 -3.32 7.44 -15.29
N MET A 139 -2.13 7.38 -14.68
CA MET A 139 -1.72 8.29 -13.61
C MET A 139 -1.71 9.74 -14.08
N GLU A 140 -1.09 10.03 -15.22
CA GLU A 140 -0.95 11.40 -15.73
C GLU A 140 -2.24 11.95 -16.34
N ALA A 141 -3.17 11.09 -16.76
CA ALA A 141 -4.50 11.53 -17.22
C ALA A 141 -5.36 12.07 -16.08
N ARG A 142 -5.32 11.43 -14.90
CA ARG A 142 -6.10 11.86 -13.73
C ARG A 142 -5.38 12.89 -12.86
N PHE A 143 -4.09 12.69 -12.61
CA PHE A 143 -3.26 13.52 -11.74
C PHE A 143 -2.02 14.04 -12.48
N PRO A 144 -2.21 14.95 -13.46
CA PRO A 144 -1.09 15.56 -14.17
C PRO A 144 -0.20 16.31 -13.17
N GLY A 145 1.12 16.13 -13.30
CA GLY A 145 2.08 16.81 -12.42
C GLY A 145 2.23 16.21 -11.01
N SER A 146 1.59 15.08 -10.71
CA SER A 146 1.81 14.30 -9.46
C SER A 146 3.27 13.88 -9.24
N ARG A 147 4.06 13.79 -10.32
CA ARG A 147 5.50 13.40 -10.31
C ARG A 147 5.74 12.10 -9.53
N ARG A 148 4.85 11.11 -9.70
CA ARG A 148 5.07 9.76 -9.20
C ARG A 148 6.35 9.15 -9.76
N SER A 149 6.96 8.28 -8.97
CA SER A 149 8.15 7.54 -9.36
C SER A 149 7.76 6.41 -10.31
N TYR A 150 8.29 6.44 -11.52
CA TYR A 150 7.99 5.45 -12.55
C TYR A 150 9.11 4.44 -12.72
N THR A 151 8.72 3.18 -12.81
CA THR A 151 9.55 2.06 -13.22
C THR A 151 9.32 1.78 -14.70
N HIS A 152 10.39 1.79 -15.47
CA HIS A 152 10.36 1.46 -16.90
C HIS A 152 10.60 -0.04 -17.10
N LEU A 153 9.53 -0.76 -17.41
CA LEU A 153 9.59 -2.16 -17.82
C LEU A 153 9.67 -2.24 -19.35
N LYS A 154 9.99 -3.42 -19.87
CA LYS A 154 10.06 -3.68 -21.31
C LYS A 154 8.77 -3.32 -22.05
N ASP A 155 7.64 -3.64 -21.43
CA ASP A 155 6.33 -3.57 -22.09
C ASP A 155 5.48 -2.37 -21.63
N MET A 156 5.88 -1.69 -20.55
CA MET A 156 5.10 -0.61 -19.96
C MET A 156 5.93 0.27 -19.02
N THR A 157 5.45 1.49 -18.77
CA THR A 157 5.97 2.35 -17.69
C THR A 157 4.90 2.47 -16.62
N VAL A 158 5.24 2.11 -15.39
CA VAL A 158 4.27 1.97 -14.29
C VAL A 158 4.79 2.57 -12.99
N CYS A 159 3.89 3.00 -12.12
CA CYS A 159 4.19 3.27 -10.72
C CYS A 159 3.49 2.25 -9.82
N GLY A 160 3.99 2.08 -8.60
CA GLY A 160 3.35 1.25 -7.59
C GLY A 160 2.08 1.89 -7.04
N GLY A 161 1.10 1.07 -6.71
CA GLY A 161 -0.04 1.48 -5.91
C GLY A 161 0.20 1.25 -4.42
N ASP A 162 -0.50 2.04 -3.63
CA ASP A 162 -0.41 2.11 -2.17
C ASP A 162 -1.59 1.38 -1.50
N ILE A 163 -2.32 0.59 -2.28
CA ILE A 163 -3.29 -0.42 -1.82
C ILE A 163 -2.98 -1.77 -2.46
N ASN A 164 -2.82 -2.81 -1.65
CA ASN A 164 -2.35 -4.14 -2.05
C ASN A 164 -3.11 -5.22 -1.29
N ALA A 165 -2.83 -6.50 -1.56
CA ALA A 165 -3.42 -7.58 -0.78
C ALA A 165 -2.48 -8.76 -0.64
N PHE A 166 -2.65 -9.53 0.42
CA PHE A 166 -1.88 -10.74 0.65
C PHE A 166 -2.70 -11.77 1.41
N ARG A 167 -2.30 -13.03 1.25
CA ARG A 167 -2.84 -14.17 1.97
C ARG A 167 -2.30 -14.13 3.39
N LEU A 168 -3.18 -14.15 4.38
CA LEU A 168 -2.82 -14.02 5.79
C LEU A 168 -1.90 -15.14 6.28
N SER A 169 -1.99 -16.34 5.70
CA SER A 169 -1.05 -17.43 6.02
C SER A 169 0.41 -17.09 5.71
N LEU A 170 0.70 -16.14 4.82
CA LEU A 170 2.07 -15.66 4.57
C LEU A 170 2.67 -14.94 5.79
N ALA A 171 1.86 -14.31 6.65
CA ALA A 171 2.36 -13.60 7.82
C ALA A 171 3.12 -14.55 8.77
N HIS A 172 2.68 -15.81 8.86
CA HIS A 172 3.27 -16.81 9.75
C HIS A 172 4.18 -17.83 9.07
N SER A 173 4.02 -18.08 7.77
CA SER A 173 4.72 -19.18 7.10
C SER A 173 6.11 -18.83 6.57
N ASN A 174 6.48 -17.54 6.52
CA ASN A 174 7.66 -17.10 5.80
C ASN A 174 8.40 -15.95 6.52
N THR A 175 8.84 -16.18 7.76
CA THR A 175 9.61 -15.19 8.54
C THR A 175 10.87 -14.76 7.78
N GLU A 176 11.55 -15.69 7.10
CA GLU A 176 12.74 -15.39 6.29
C GLU A 176 12.41 -14.45 5.11
N PHE A 177 11.22 -14.56 4.50
CA PHE A 177 10.75 -13.59 3.50
C PHE A 177 10.58 -12.21 4.11
N TRP A 178 9.88 -12.10 5.25
CA TRP A 178 9.64 -10.81 5.88
C TRP A 178 10.93 -10.16 6.36
N ASP A 179 11.85 -10.92 6.94
CA ASP A 179 13.19 -10.46 7.31
C ASP A 179 13.95 -9.91 6.11
N LYS A 180 13.95 -10.66 4.99
CA LYS A 180 14.55 -10.21 3.73
C LYS A 180 13.90 -8.93 3.21
N VAL A 181 12.57 -8.83 3.24
CA VAL A 181 11.84 -7.62 2.82
C VAL A 181 12.22 -6.43 3.71
N ILE A 182 12.22 -6.60 5.03
CA ILE A 182 12.56 -5.55 6.01
C ILE A 182 14.01 -5.08 5.84
N GLU A 183 14.97 -6.00 5.76
CA GLU A 183 16.39 -5.67 5.57
C GLU A 183 16.63 -4.95 4.24
N SER A 184 15.94 -5.37 3.19
CA SER A 184 16.06 -4.76 1.87
C SER A 184 15.57 -3.31 1.87
N ARG A 185 14.49 -2.98 2.60
CA ARG A 185 13.99 -1.60 2.72
C ARG A 185 14.99 -0.65 3.37
N LYS A 186 15.93 -1.17 4.17
CA LYS A 186 16.97 -0.38 4.84
C LYS A 186 18.18 -0.08 3.95
N ASN A 187 18.35 -0.78 2.82
CA ASN A 187 19.50 -0.58 1.92
C ASN A 187 19.19 -0.91 0.45
N VAL A 188 19.19 0.10 -0.41
CA VAL A 188 18.93 0.01 -1.86
C VAL A 188 19.83 -1.01 -2.57
N PHE A 189 21.10 -1.12 -2.17
CA PHE A 189 22.04 -2.10 -2.76
C PHE A 189 21.73 -3.54 -2.32
N LYS A 190 21.13 -3.75 -1.14
CA LYS A 190 20.65 -5.06 -0.70
C LYS A 190 19.32 -5.45 -1.37
N GLN A 191 18.44 -4.49 -1.69
CA GLN A 191 17.25 -4.74 -2.53
C GLN A 191 17.64 -5.32 -3.89
N ALA A 192 18.64 -4.71 -4.51
CA ALA A 192 19.22 -5.18 -5.75
C ALA A 192 19.77 -6.62 -5.66
N ALA A 193 20.42 -6.99 -4.55
CA ALA A 193 20.95 -8.34 -4.36
C ALA A 193 19.84 -9.39 -4.14
N LEU A 194 18.77 -9.04 -3.41
CA LEU A 194 17.60 -9.89 -3.17
C LEU A 194 16.83 -10.20 -4.45
N VAL A 195 16.68 -9.22 -5.33
CA VAL A 195 15.99 -9.35 -6.62
C VAL A 195 16.93 -9.90 -7.71
N GLY A 196 18.24 -9.72 -7.53
CA GLY A 196 19.30 -10.27 -8.38
C GLY A 196 19.96 -9.22 -9.22
N TYR A 197 21.30 -9.26 -9.30
CA TYR A 197 22.06 -8.37 -10.17
C TYR A 197 21.64 -8.51 -11.64
N ASP A 198 21.23 -9.70 -12.07
CA ASP A 198 20.65 -9.99 -13.38
C ASP A 198 19.29 -9.31 -13.59
N THR A 199 18.39 -9.37 -12.60
CA THR A 199 17.09 -8.69 -12.65
C THR A 199 17.26 -7.17 -12.62
N LEU A 200 18.16 -6.65 -11.78
CA LEU A 200 18.48 -5.24 -11.74
C LEU A 200 19.08 -4.77 -13.07
N LEU A 201 20.04 -5.51 -13.64
CA LEU A 201 20.62 -5.20 -14.93
C LEU A 201 19.56 -5.19 -16.03
N LEU A 202 18.66 -6.17 -16.05
CA LEU A 202 17.55 -6.22 -17.00
C LEU A 202 16.54 -5.09 -16.78
N LEU A 203 16.31 -4.67 -15.54
CA LEU A 203 15.45 -3.53 -15.22
C LEU A 203 16.10 -2.21 -15.68
N LEU A 204 17.40 -2.02 -15.42
CA LEU A 204 18.18 -0.86 -15.85
C LEU A 204 18.27 -0.77 -17.38
N LEU A 205 18.44 -1.91 -18.05
CA LEU A 205 18.42 -2.03 -19.51
C LEU A 205 16.99 -2.00 -20.10
N ARG A 206 15.94 -1.89 -19.25
CA ARG A 206 14.52 -1.93 -19.64
C ARG A 206 14.13 -3.16 -20.44
N GLN A 207 14.83 -4.28 -20.24
CA GLN A 207 14.56 -5.57 -20.88
C GLN A 207 13.75 -6.52 -20.00
N LEU A 208 13.40 -6.09 -18.79
CA LEU A 208 12.57 -6.85 -17.87
C LEU A 208 11.07 -6.63 -18.17
N SER A 209 10.38 -7.67 -18.62
CA SER A 209 8.90 -7.66 -18.66
C SER A 209 8.32 -7.79 -17.26
N LEU A 210 7.08 -7.35 -17.08
CA LEU A 210 6.35 -7.47 -15.82
C LEU A 210 6.25 -8.94 -15.37
N ASP A 211 5.82 -9.83 -16.26
CA ASP A 211 5.70 -11.26 -15.96
C ASP A 211 7.05 -11.88 -15.57
N ALA A 212 8.14 -11.46 -16.21
CA ALA A 212 9.47 -11.93 -15.86
C ALA A 212 9.92 -11.42 -14.49
N ALA A 213 9.59 -10.17 -14.15
CA ALA A 213 9.85 -9.62 -12.82
C ALA A 213 9.10 -10.41 -11.73
N ILE A 214 7.80 -10.61 -11.92
CA ILE A 214 6.95 -11.36 -10.99
C ILE A 214 7.46 -12.78 -10.80
N ARG A 215 7.71 -13.52 -11.89
CA ARG A 215 8.23 -14.90 -11.82
C ARG A 215 9.53 -14.98 -11.04
N ARG A 216 10.45 -14.03 -11.24
CA ARG A 216 11.73 -14.03 -10.51
C ARG A 216 11.55 -13.76 -9.02
N VAL A 217 10.72 -12.79 -8.66
CA VAL A 217 10.43 -12.47 -7.26
C VAL A 217 9.73 -13.66 -6.58
N CYS A 218 8.70 -14.23 -7.21
CA CYS A 218 7.97 -15.40 -6.74
C CYS A 218 8.88 -16.61 -6.52
N ASN A 219 9.73 -16.93 -7.50
CA ASN A 219 10.66 -18.06 -7.41
C ASN A 219 11.70 -17.89 -6.29
N ARG A 220 12.19 -16.67 -6.08
CA ARG A 220 13.19 -16.39 -5.02
C ARG A 220 12.62 -16.42 -3.62
N LEU A 221 11.34 -16.10 -3.50
CA LEU A 221 10.64 -15.98 -2.22
C LEU A 221 9.76 -17.21 -1.93
N ASN A 222 9.73 -18.17 -2.86
CA ASN A 222 8.92 -19.39 -2.79
C ASN A 222 7.44 -19.09 -2.49
N LEU A 223 6.88 -18.13 -3.21
CA LEU A 223 5.48 -17.70 -3.09
C LEU A 223 4.85 -17.50 -4.46
N THR A 224 3.52 -17.46 -4.53
CA THR A 224 2.78 -17.06 -5.72
C THR A 224 2.39 -15.58 -5.63
N GLY A 225 2.52 -14.85 -6.73
CA GLY A 225 2.22 -13.43 -6.74
C GLY A 225 1.73 -12.94 -8.10
N LYS A 226 0.98 -11.84 -8.08
CA LYS A 226 0.44 -11.20 -9.28
C LYS A 226 0.55 -9.69 -9.16
N ALA A 227 1.04 -9.04 -10.21
CA ALA A 227 0.87 -7.60 -10.35
C ALA A 227 -0.47 -7.32 -11.03
N LEU A 228 -1.30 -6.51 -10.40
CA LEU A 228 -2.60 -6.10 -10.90
C LEU A 228 -2.46 -4.72 -11.54
N VAL A 229 -2.60 -4.65 -12.86
CA VAL A 229 -2.63 -3.37 -13.57
C VAL A 229 -3.96 -2.69 -13.25
N SER A 230 -3.92 -1.71 -12.35
CA SER A 230 -5.10 -0.97 -11.90
C SER A 230 -5.52 0.06 -12.97
N PRO A 231 -6.82 0.15 -13.28
CA PRO A 231 -7.35 1.23 -14.10
C PRO A 231 -7.52 2.54 -13.32
N TYR A 232 -7.27 2.54 -12.01
CA TYR A 232 -7.49 3.68 -11.12
C TYR A 232 -6.16 4.31 -10.69
N ALA A 233 -5.99 5.60 -10.99
CA ALA A 233 -4.80 6.36 -10.62
C ALA A 233 -4.75 6.65 -9.11
N GLU A 234 -5.93 6.78 -8.50
CA GLU A 234 -6.18 7.10 -7.10
C GLU A 234 -5.50 6.10 -6.16
N MET A 235 -5.42 4.83 -6.58
CA MET A 235 -4.74 3.77 -5.84
C MET A 235 -3.24 3.97 -5.68
N GLY A 236 -2.61 4.86 -6.46
CA GLY A 236 -1.19 5.17 -6.38
C GLY A 236 -0.90 6.67 -6.29
N MET A 237 -1.90 7.48 -5.95
CA MET A 237 -1.75 8.92 -5.71
C MET A 237 -1.63 9.18 -4.21
N ASP A 238 -0.45 8.91 -3.67
CA ASP A 238 -0.08 9.21 -2.30
C ASP A 238 0.29 10.69 -2.10
N VAL A 239 0.12 11.17 -0.87
CA VAL A 239 0.52 12.52 -0.48
C VAL A 239 1.91 12.46 0.16
N ASP A 240 3.00 12.48 -0.60
CA ASP A 240 4.35 12.50 -0.03
C ASP A 240 4.99 13.89 0.03
N LYS A 241 4.52 14.81 -0.81
CA LYS A 241 5.11 16.13 -1.01
C LYS A 241 4.04 17.22 -0.92
N PRO A 242 4.41 18.46 -0.52
CA PRO A 242 3.44 19.55 -0.39
C PRO A 242 2.60 19.79 -1.64
N PHE A 243 3.19 19.73 -2.84
CA PHE A 243 2.41 19.92 -4.06
C PHE A 243 1.42 18.78 -4.36
N GLN A 244 1.69 17.55 -3.88
CA GLN A 244 0.73 16.43 -4.01
C GLN A 244 -0.46 16.63 -3.07
N LEU A 245 -0.19 17.17 -1.86
CA LEU A 245 -1.24 17.57 -0.92
C LEU A 245 -2.16 18.63 -1.55
N GLU A 246 -1.57 19.65 -2.20
CA GLU A 246 -2.36 20.69 -2.86
C GLU A 246 -3.16 20.15 -4.06
N ILE A 247 -2.63 19.20 -4.82
CA ILE A 247 -3.41 18.52 -5.88
C ILE A 247 -4.66 17.87 -5.29
N LEU A 248 -4.52 17.13 -4.18
CA LEU A 248 -5.62 16.38 -3.57
C LEU A 248 -6.59 17.26 -2.76
N ARG A 249 -6.17 18.46 -2.32
CA ARG A 249 -7.07 19.46 -1.73
C ARG A 249 -7.96 20.14 -2.77
N ALA A 250 -7.50 20.21 -4.01
CA ALA A 250 -8.20 20.87 -5.11
C ALA A 250 -9.07 19.91 -5.95
N ASP A 251 -8.99 18.61 -5.70
CA ASP A 251 -9.78 17.56 -6.34
C ASP A 251 -11.22 17.52 -5.81
#